data_AF-A0A3N2M3M6-F1
#
_entry.id   AF-A0A3N2M3M6-F1
#
_cell.length_a   1.000
_cell.length_b   1.000
_cell.length_c   1.000
_cell.angle_alpha   90.00
_cell.angle_beta   90.00
_cell.angle_gamma   90.00
#
_symmetry.space_group_name_H-M   'P 1'
#
loop_
_entity.id
_entity.type
_entity.pdbx_description
1 polymer ?
#
loop_
_entity_poly.entity_id
_entity_poly.type
_entity_poly.pdbx_seq_one_letter_code
_entity_poly.pdbx_strand_id
1 'polypeptide(L)'
;MNNEKQSIKNALTNVRGAFRTLASYQQSMLSVVNYIKNRSGIQNARIYGAKRFSNPIRTCRQQEDYDANLNIFNDMWSWDFLYGYMFEYYLGAHKLATNDGEKEVSISIIQVSDDGYITSQLDDKKRDDLECFKKPEESNSWLIMCVGYGDGWYYIPQIMSRETYSPTPWAEVAFQAASYVINAPESTYINKQGVDGCECLFMAKAIPMESCFDAVNIDSVLAEFSNQLKQECGLELFKA
;
A
#
# COMPACT_ATOMS: atom_id res chain seq x y z
N MET A 1 -39.20 18.43 5.89
CA MET A 1 -39.07 18.89 4.49
C MET A 1 -38.01 19.97 4.23
N ASN A 2 -38.12 21.23 4.70
CA ASN A 2 -37.08 22.25 4.40
C ASN A 2 -35.74 21.97 5.10
N ASN A 3 -35.76 21.50 6.34
CA ASN A 3 -34.55 21.18 7.11
C ASN A 3 -33.80 19.94 6.55
N GLU A 4 -34.53 18.93 6.06
CA GLU A 4 -33.93 17.73 5.44
C GLU A 4 -33.27 18.05 4.10
N LYS A 5 -33.95 18.84 3.24
CA LYS A 5 -33.35 19.30 1.98
C LYS A 5 -32.08 20.11 2.23
N GLN A 6 -32.07 20.98 3.24
CA GLN A 6 -30.89 21.74 3.60
C GLN A 6 -29.78 20.86 4.17
N SER A 7 -30.12 19.87 5.00
CA SER A 7 -29.17 18.88 5.53
C SER A 7 -28.50 18.09 4.40
N ILE A 8 -29.28 17.56 3.46
CA ILE A 8 -28.76 16.83 2.28
C ILE A 8 -27.87 17.75 1.43
N LYS A 9 -28.28 19.01 1.21
CA LYS A 9 -27.48 19.98 0.46
C LYS A 9 -26.11 20.21 1.12
N ASN A 10 -26.06 20.27 2.44
CA ASN A 10 -24.82 20.41 3.19
C ASN A 10 -23.95 19.14 3.05
N ALA A 11 -24.54 17.96 3.22
CA ALA A 11 -23.83 16.68 3.04
C ALA A 11 -23.21 16.55 1.65
N LEU A 12 -23.97 16.87 0.58
CA LEU A 12 -23.46 16.86 -0.79
C LEU A 12 -22.35 17.90 -1.02
N THR A 13 -22.37 19.01 -0.27
CA THR A 13 -21.29 20.01 -0.32
C THR A 13 -20.01 19.45 0.29
N ASN A 14 -20.12 18.74 1.41
CA ASN A 14 -18.98 18.06 2.03
C ASN A 14 -18.42 16.97 1.12
N VAL A 15 -19.29 16.17 0.46
CA VAL A 15 -18.86 15.15 -0.52
C VAL A 15 -18.07 15.77 -1.66
N ARG A 16 -18.52 16.90 -2.24
CA ARG A 16 -17.77 17.62 -3.28
C ARG A 16 -16.42 18.13 -2.76
N GLY A 17 -16.37 18.60 -1.51
CA GLY A 17 -15.13 18.99 -0.85
C GLY A 17 -14.16 17.81 -0.73
N ALA A 18 -14.65 16.69 -0.21
CA ALA A 18 -13.89 15.46 -0.05
C ALA A 18 -13.28 14.96 -1.37
N PHE A 19 -14.05 14.95 -2.48
CA PHE A 19 -13.50 14.57 -3.78
C PHE A 19 -12.32 15.45 -4.23
N ARG A 20 -12.39 16.77 -4.01
CA ARG A 20 -11.31 17.69 -4.37
C ARG A 20 -10.09 17.51 -3.46
N THR A 21 -10.32 17.28 -2.18
CA THR A 21 -9.25 16.97 -1.22
C THR A 21 -8.57 15.66 -1.59
N LEU A 22 -9.34 14.60 -1.88
CA LEU A 22 -8.82 13.30 -2.31
C LEU A 22 -8.01 13.40 -3.61
N ALA A 23 -8.48 14.18 -4.59
CA ALA A 23 -7.73 14.42 -5.82
C ALA A 23 -6.38 15.10 -5.56
N SER A 24 -6.37 16.14 -4.71
CA SER A 24 -5.14 16.85 -4.34
C SER A 24 -4.19 15.95 -3.55
N TYR A 25 -4.72 15.18 -2.59
CA TYR A 25 -3.98 14.20 -1.82
C TYR A 25 -3.32 13.16 -2.72
N GLN A 26 -4.06 12.60 -3.69
CA GLN A 26 -3.54 11.61 -4.62
C GLN A 26 -2.42 12.16 -5.53
N GLN A 27 -2.51 13.44 -5.91
CA GLN A 27 -1.45 14.13 -6.66
C GLN A 27 -0.18 14.30 -5.83
N SER A 28 -0.32 14.66 -4.55
CA SER A 28 0.80 14.75 -3.62
C SER A 28 1.44 13.38 -3.38
N MET A 29 0.65 12.32 -3.19
CA MET A 29 1.16 10.95 -3.06
C MET A 29 1.94 10.50 -4.29
N LEU A 30 1.44 10.78 -5.48
CA LEU A 30 2.16 10.47 -6.71
C LEU A 30 3.51 11.21 -6.78
N SER A 31 3.56 12.45 -6.27
CA SER A 31 4.80 13.22 -6.21
C SER A 31 5.82 12.61 -5.24
N VAL A 32 5.38 12.18 -4.06
CA VAL A 32 6.20 11.46 -3.06
C VAL A 32 6.74 10.14 -3.63
N VAL A 33 5.88 9.32 -4.25
CA VAL A 33 6.28 8.04 -4.86
C VAL A 33 7.32 8.26 -5.96
N ASN A 34 7.13 9.26 -6.82
CA ASN A 34 8.10 9.58 -7.85
C ASN A 34 9.41 10.12 -7.26
N TYR A 35 9.35 10.91 -6.17
CA TYR A 35 10.53 11.37 -5.47
C TYR A 35 11.37 10.18 -4.97
N ILE A 36 10.76 9.25 -4.22
CA ILE A 36 11.42 8.04 -3.72
C ILE A 36 12.05 7.25 -4.87
N LYS A 37 11.28 7.01 -5.94
CA LYS A 37 11.76 6.29 -7.12
C LYS A 37 12.98 6.99 -7.74
N ASN A 38 12.97 8.32 -7.87
CA ASN A 38 14.07 9.07 -8.46
C ASN A 38 15.33 9.12 -7.58
N ARG A 39 15.20 8.88 -6.28
CA ARG A 39 16.34 8.76 -5.33
C ARG A 39 16.93 7.35 -5.26
N SER A 40 16.30 6.39 -5.94
CA SER A 40 16.77 5.01 -5.99
C SER A 40 17.60 4.69 -7.24
N GLY A 41 18.24 3.53 -7.27
CA GLY A 41 18.90 2.97 -8.45
C GLY A 41 17.94 2.49 -9.56
N ILE A 42 16.62 2.63 -9.38
CA ILE A 42 15.58 2.17 -10.30
C ILE A 42 14.75 3.33 -10.87
N GLN A 43 15.36 4.50 -11.06
CA GLN A 43 14.67 5.73 -11.49
C GLN A 43 13.90 5.62 -12.82
N ASN A 44 14.34 4.72 -13.71
CA ASN A 44 13.68 4.46 -15.01
C ASN A 44 12.52 3.47 -14.92
N ALA A 45 12.20 2.96 -13.74
CA ALA A 45 11.12 2.01 -13.54
C ALA A 45 9.76 2.62 -13.85
N ARG A 46 8.90 1.80 -14.46
CA ARG A 46 7.46 2.06 -14.53
C ARG A 46 6.84 1.84 -13.16
N ILE A 47 5.76 2.56 -12.89
CA ILE A 47 4.96 2.39 -11.68
C ILE A 47 3.67 1.69 -12.08
N TYR A 48 3.41 0.52 -11.49
CA TYR A 48 2.15 -0.21 -11.63
C TYR A 48 1.32 -0.01 -10.36
N GLY A 49 -0.01 -0.01 -10.52
CA GLY A 49 -0.94 0.24 -9.42
C GLY A 49 -1.73 -1.01 -9.04
N ALA A 50 -1.88 -1.28 -7.75
CA ALA A 50 -2.76 -2.32 -7.26
C ALA A 50 -3.58 -1.83 -6.05
N LYS A 51 -4.89 -2.05 -6.10
CA LYS A 51 -5.76 -1.77 -4.96
C LYS A 51 -5.65 -2.90 -3.93
N ARG A 52 -5.45 -2.55 -2.66
CA ARG A 52 -5.13 -3.53 -1.61
C ARG A 52 -6.15 -3.62 -0.47
N PHE A 53 -7.05 -2.66 -0.29
CA PHE A 53 -8.07 -2.75 0.77
C PHE A 53 -9.27 -3.62 0.40
N SER A 54 -9.70 -3.52 -0.85
CA SER A 54 -10.83 -4.26 -1.40
C SER A 54 -10.55 -4.64 -2.84
N ASN A 55 -11.42 -5.45 -3.44
CA ASN A 55 -11.22 -5.89 -4.82
C ASN A 55 -11.41 -4.72 -5.80
N PRO A 56 -10.61 -4.62 -6.87
CA PRO A 56 -10.89 -3.68 -7.94
C PRO A 56 -12.19 -4.07 -8.65
N ILE A 57 -12.94 -3.06 -9.08
CA ILE A 57 -14.15 -3.27 -9.88
C ILE A 57 -13.75 -3.94 -11.20
N ARG A 58 -14.31 -5.12 -11.45
CA ARG A 58 -13.92 -5.94 -12.61
C ARG A 58 -14.43 -5.32 -13.89
N THR A 59 -13.60 -5.37 -14.93
CA THR A 59 -14.05 -4.97 -16.26
C THR A 59 -15.06 -5.99 -16.81
N CYS A 60 -16.10 -5.52 -17.49
CA CYS A 60 -16.98 -6.37 -18.29
C CYS A 60 -16.31 -6.68 -19.65
N ARG A 61 -16.64 -7.82 -20.26
CA ARG A 61 -16.29 -8.06 -21.67
C ARG A 61 -17.14 -7.11 -22.51
N GLN A 62 -16.52 -6.44 -23.49
CA GLN A 62 -17.12 -5.43 -24.38
C GLN A 62 -18.64 -5.57 -24.53
N GLN A 63 -19.39 -4.60 -24.00
CA GLN A 63 -20.75 -4.39 -24.45
C GLN A 63 -20.69 -3.72 -25.82
N GLU A 64 -21.53 -4.16 -26.74
CA GLU A 64 -21.44 -3.84 -28.17
C GLU A 64 -21.63 -2.33 -28.50
N ASP A 65 -22.13 -1.50 -27.57
CA ASP A 65 -22.59 -0.13 -27.88
C ASP A 65 -22.31 0.98 -26.83
N TYR A 66 -21.47 0.81 -25.81
CA TYR A 66 -21.20 1.90 -24.84
C TYR A 66 -19.88 1.74 -24.04
N ASP A 67 -19.28 2.86 -23.62
CA ASP A 67 -18.03 2.94 -22.83
C ASP A 67 -18.16 2.44 -21.37
N ALA A 68 -19.29 1.82 -20.97
CA ALA A 68 -19.45 1.22 -19.65
C ALA A 68 -18.69 -0.10 -19.54
N ASN A 69 -17.42 -0.01 -19.15
CA ASN A 69 -16.51 -1.13 -19.09
C ASN A 69 -16.41 -1.82 -17.72
N LEU A 70 -17.23 -1.47 -16.71
CA LEU A 70 -17.15 -2.01 -15.34
C LEU A 70 -18.43 -2.78 -14.93
N ASN A 71 -18.26 -3.92 -14.26
CA ASN A 71 -19.36 -4.69 -13.67
C ASN A 71 -19.74 -4.14 -12.29
N ILE A 72 -21.01 -3.73 -12.14
CA ILE A 72 -21.57 -3.25 -10.88
C ILE A 72 -22.55 -4.29 -10.31
N PHE A 73 -22.38 -4.65 -9.04
CA PHE A 73 -23.24 -5.57 -8.30
C PHE A 73 -23.93 -4.83 -7.14
N ASN A 74 -25.07 -5.34 -6.68
CA ASN A 74 -25.88 -4.72 -5.64
C ASN A 74 -25.28 -4.89 -4.22
N ASP A 75 -24.39 -5.84 -4.04
CA ASP A 75 -23.73 -6.20 -2.78
C ASP A 75 -22.25 -5.75 -2.74
N MET A 76 -21.84 -4.86 -3.64
CA MET A 76 -20.50 -4.28 -3.63
C MET A 76 -20.24 -3.45 -2.38
N TRP A 77 -19.01 -3.50 -1.89
CA TRP A 77 -18.61 -2.63 -0.79
C TRP A 77 -18.46 -1.20 -1.29
N SER A 78 -18.88 -0.21 -0.49
CA SER A 78 -18.64 1.21 -0.79
C SER A 78 -17.16 1.50 -1.04
N TRP A 79 -16.28 0.77 -0.36
CA TRP A 79 -14.83 0.82 -0.55
C TRP A 79 -14.39 0.43 -1.96
N ASP A 80 -15.14 -0.37 -2.71
CA ASP A 80 -14.80 -0.81 -4.07
C ASP A 80 -14.60 0.39 -5.03
N PHE A 81 -15.29 1.50 -4.75
CA PHE A 81 -15.21 2.75 -5.49
C PHE A 81 -14.07 3.69 -5.03
N LEU A 82 -13.42 3.41 -3.90
CA LEU A 82 -12.40 4.25 -3.28
C LEU A 82 -11.02 3.59 -3.35
N TYR A 83 -10.24 3.92 -4.39
CA TYR A 83 -8.93 3.29 -4.63
C TYR A 83 -7.84 3.77 -3.67
N GLY A 84 -7.93 5.00 -3.19
CA GLY A 84 -6.91 5.63 -2.36
C GLY A 84 -6.90 5.21 -0.90
N TYR A 85 -7.81 4.36 -0.41
CA TYR A 85 -7.77 3.95 1.00
C TYR A 85 -6.50 3.15 1.32
N MET A 86 -6.23 2.11 0.51
CA MET A 86 -4.98 1.36 0.56
C MET A 86 -4.55 0.98 -0.86
N PHE A 87 -3.42 1.53 -1.29
CA PHE A 87 -2.97 1.44 -2.68
C PHE A 87 -1.49 1.13 -2.75
N GLU A 88 -1.13 0.18 -3.60
CA GLU A 88 0.25 -0.18 -3.87
C GLU A 88 0.73 0.44 -5.18
N TYR A 89 1.87 1.10 -5.10
CA TYR A 89 2.70 1.50 -6.22
C TYR A 89 3.83 0.48 -6.37
N TYR A 90 3.63 -0.51 -7.24
CA TYR A 90 4.63 -1.52 -7.54
C TYR A 90 5.64 -0.96 -8.54
N LEU A 91 6.90 -0.92 -8.15
CA LEU A 91 8.00 -0.39 -8.96
C LEU A 91 8.66 -1.46 -9.83
N GLY A 92 8.11 -2.68 -9.87
CA GLY A 92 8.63 -3.77 -10.67
C GLY A 92 9.71 -4.60 -9.98
N ALA A 93 10.16 -5.63 -10.70
CA ALA A 93 11.26 -6.49 -10.32
C ALA A 93 12.54 -6.06 -11.07
N HIS A 94 13.66 -6.00 -10.36
CA HIS A 94 14.93 -5.49 -10.85
C HIS A 94 16.07 -6.43 -10.47
N LYS A 95 16.97 -6.68 -11.41
CA LYS A 95 18.22 -7.39 -11.15
C LYS A 95 19.19 -6.48 -10.41
N LEU A 96 19.44 -6.76 -9.14
CA LEU A 96 20.30 -5.96 -8.26
C LEU A 96 21.33 -6.85 -7.57
N ALA A 97 22.51 -6.28 -7.31
CA ALA A 97 23.57 -6.98 -6.60
C ALA A 97 23.27 -7.04 -5.09
N THR A 98 23.46 -8.21 -4.51
CA THR A 98 23.42 -8.50 -3.07
C THR A 98 24.75 -9.15 -2.65
N ASN A 99 24.92 -9.41 -1.35
CA ASN A 99 26.10 -10.14 -0.84
C ASN A 99 26.26 -11.54 -1.47
N ASP A 100 25.14 -12.15 -1.87
CA ASP A 100 25.09 -13.53 -2.38
C ASP A 100 24.99 -13.59 -3.92
N GLY A 101 25.17 -12.45 -4.60
CA GLY A 101 25.16 -12.33 -6.06
C GLY A 101 24.04 -11.47 -6.60
N GLU A 102 23.76 -11.56 -7.90
CA GLU A 102 22.64 -10.84 -8.52
C GLU A 102 21.32 -11.55 -8.18
N LYS A 103 20.37 -10.80 -7.62
CA LYS A 103 19.01 -11.28 -7.31
C LYS A 103 17.97 -10.45 -8.05
N GLU A 104 16.83 -11.06 -8.38
CA GLU A 104 15.66 -10.34 -8.84
C GLU A 104 14.88 -9.80 -7.62
N VAL A 105 14.91 -8.48 -7.45
CA VAL A 105 14.36 -7.77 -6.30
C VAL A 105 13.10 -7.02 -6.70
N SER A 106 11.99 -7.33 -6.03
CA SER A 106 10.74 -6.60 -6.14
C SER A 106 10.72 -5.42 -5.17
N ILE A 107 10.16 -4.29 -5.63
CA ILE A 107 10.07 -3.07 -4.83
C ILE A 107 8.66 -2.49 -4.95
N SER A 108 8.06 -2.16 -3.80
CA SER A 108 6.74 -1.55 -3.72
C SER A 108 6.70 -0.43 -2.69
N ILE A 109 5.80 0.52 -2.92
CA ILE A 109 5.40 1.51 -1.92
C ILE A 109 3.90 1.34 -1.69
N ILE A 110 3.48 1.14 -0.45
CA ILE A 110 2.07 0.95 -0.09
C ILE A 110 1.61 2.18 0.69
N GLN A 111 0.62 2.86 0.13
CA GLN A 111 -0.12 3.92 0.81
C GLN A 111 -1.21 3.29 1.65
N VAL A 112 -1.27 3.65 2.93
CA VAL A 112 -2.34 3.34 3.88
C VAL A 112 -2.87 4.68 4.39
N SER A 113 -4.02 5.11 3.89
CA SER A 113 -4.55 6.44 4.21
C SER A 113 -5.16 6.52 5.61
N ASP A 114 -5.54 5.38 6.18
CA ASP A 114 -6.20 5.27 7.48
C ASP A 114 -5.88 3.87 8.02
N ASP A 115 -5.33 3.80 9.23
CA ASP A 115 -5.07 2.55 9.95
C ASP A 115 -6.14 2.22 11.01
N GLY A 116 -7.23 2.99 11.05
CA GLY A 116 -8.25 2.92 12.09
C GLY A 116 -8.91 1.55 12.14
N TYR A 117 -9.13 0.92 10.98
CA TYR A 117 -9.60 -0.47 10.94
C TYR A 117 -8.50 -1.47 11.36
N ILE A 118 -7.24 -1.26 10.95
CA ILE A 118 -6.10 -2.12 11.31
C ILE A 118 -5.94 -2.16 12.83
N THR A 119 -5.90 -1.00 13.46
CA THR A 119 -5.56 -0.83 14.88
C THR A 119 -6.77 -0.93 15.83
N SER A 120 -7.98 -1.00 15.28
CA SER A 120 -9.21 -1.28 16.03
C SER A 120 -9.14 -2.62 16.76
N GLN A 121 -9.57 -2.62 18.03
CA GLN A 121 -9.57 -3.77 18.94
C GLN A 121 -10.96 -4.41 19.08
N LEU A 122 -11.90 -4.08 18.18
CA LEU A 122 -13.23 -4.68 18.18
C LEU A 122 -13.14 -6.16 17.75
N ASP A 123 -13.77 -7.02 18.55
CA ASP A 123 -13.99 -8.42 18.19
C ASP A 123 -14.94 -8.50 16.97
N ASP A 124 -14.74 -9.50 16.10
CA ASP A 124 -15.55 -9.75 14.90
C ASP A 124 -15.71 -8.55 13.93
N LYS A 125 -14.75 -7.62 13.93
CA LYS A 125 -14.76 -6.44 13.06
C LYS A 125 -14.87 -6.77 11.57
N LYS A 126 -15.63 -5.95 10.83
CA LYS A 126 -15.85 -6.10 9.39
C LYS A 126 -15.37 -4.85 8.64
N ARG A 127 -14.68 -5.04 7.52
CA ARG A 127 -14.10 -3.92 6.74
C ARG A 127 -15.14 -3.04 6.07
N ASP A 128 -16.29 -3.59 5.71
CA ASP A 128 -17.40 -2.86 5.10
C ASP A 128 -18.26 -2.10 6.11
N ASP A 129 -18.00 -2.27 7.41
CA ASP A 129 -18.66 -1.54 8.48
C ASP A 129 -17.76 -0.41 8.98
N LEU A 130 -18.22 0.83 8.83
CA LEU A 130 -17.48 2.02 9.26
C LEU A 130 -17.40 2.14 10.79
N GLU A 131 -18.31 1.52 11.54
CA GLU A 131 -18.27 1.53 13.01
C GLU A 131 -17.14 0.67 13.57
N CYS A 132 -16.59 -0.22 12.73
CA CYS A 132 -15.43 -1.05 13.09
C CYS A 132 -14.10 -0.28 13.09
N PHE A 133 -14.09 0.96 12.60
CA PHE A 133 -12.91 1.81 12.52
C PHE A 133 -12.80 2.65 13.80
N LYS A 134 -11.56 2.93 14.21
CA LYS A 134 -11.33 4.02 15.15
C LYS A 134 -11.78 5.36 14.56
N LYS A 135 -11.94 6.35 15.42
CA LYS A 135 -12.21 7.70 14.98
C LYS A 135 -11.05 8.22 14.11
N PRO A 136 -11.32 9.09 13.13
CA PRO A 136 -10.27 9.67 12.29
C PRO A 136 -9.14 10.33 13.09
N GLU A 137 -9.44 10.97 14.22
CA GLU A 137 -8.46 11.67 15.05
C GLU A 137 -7.54 10.72 15.86
N GLU A 138 -7.91 9.44 15.96
CA GLU A 138 -7.16 8.39 16.65
C GLU A 138 -6.43 7.46 15.67
N SER A 139 -6.58 7.72 14.37
CA SER A 139 -6.03 6.91 13.28
C SER A 139 -4.87 7.64 12.62
N ASN A 140 -3.95 6.87 12.05
CA ASN A 140 -2.78 7.40 11.36
C ASN A 140 -2.79 7.01 9.87
N SER A 141 -2.01 7.74 9.10
CA SER A 141 -1.72 7.43 7.70
C SER A 141 -0.27 7.00 7.56
N TRP A 142 -0.02 5.96 6.77
CA TRP A 142 1.29 5.36 6.62
C TRP A 142 1.70 5.23 5.15
N LEU A 143 2.97 5.47 4.89
CA LEU A 143 3.64 4.99 3.70
C LEU A 143 4.53 3.81 4.08
N ILE A 144 4.32 2.65 3.46
CA ILE A 144 5.11 1.46 3.73
C ILE A 144 6.00 1.20 2.52
N MET A 145 7.31 1.30 2.70
CA MET A 145 8.28 0.90 1.68
C MET A 145 8.59 -0.58 1.84
N CYS A 146 8.52 -1.32 0.75
CA CYS A 146 8.71 -2.77 0.73
C CYS A 146 9.77 -3.15 -0.31
N VAL A 147 10.71 -4.00 0.11
CA VAL A 147 11.74 -4.59 -0.75
C VAL A 147 11.79 -6.08 -0.45
N GLY A 148 11.81 -6.92 -1.49
CA GLY A 148 11.99 -8.35 -1.26
C GLY A 148 12.46 -9.11 -2.48
N TYR A 149 13.12 -10.23 -2.21
CA TYR A 149 13.55 -11.23 -3.19
C TYR A 149 13.47 -12.61 -2.55
N GLY A 150 13.34 -13.66 -3.36
CA GLY A 150 13.43 -15.03 -2.88
C GLY A 150 13.04 -16.03 -3.95
N ASP A 151 13.52 -17.27 -3.81
CA ASP A 151 13.16 -18.36 -4.73
C ASP A 151 11.73 -18.83 -4.42
N GLY A 152 10.87 -18.68 -5.43
CA GLY A 152 9.44 -18.94 -5.33
C GLY A 152 8.65 -17.71 -5.80
N TRP A 153 7.49 -17.96 -6.41
CA TRP A 153 6.63 -16.97 -7.08
C TRP A 153 5.97 -15.95 -6.11
N TYR A 154 6.70 -15.48 -5.11
CA TYR A 154 6.18 -14.70 -4.00
C TYR A 154 6.25 -13.21 -4.33
N TYR A 155 5.11 -12.64 -4.69
CA TYR A 155 4.95 -11.19 -4.73
C TYR A 155 5.06 -10.63 -3.31
N ILE A 156 5.52 -9.38 -3.16
CA ILE A 156 5.65 -8.67 -1.89
C ILE A 156 4.47 -8.92 -0.91
N PRO A 157 3.19 -8.87 -1.33
CA PRO A 157 2.06 -9.26 -0.48
C PRO A 157 2.15 -10.65 0.13
N GLN A 158 2.50 -11.68 -0.64
CA GLN A 158 2.65 -13.05 -0.12
C GLN A 158 3.83 -13.19 0.82
N ILE A 159 4.95 -12.51 0.53
CA ILE A 159 6.10 -12.55 1.43
C ILE A 159 5.75 -11.86 2.76
N MET A 160 4.93 -10.81 2.71
CA MET A 160 4.45 -10.11 3.89
C MET A 160 3.43 -10.90 4.73
N SER A 161 2.51 -11.66 4.12
CA SER A 161 1.47 -12.38 4.86
C SER A 161 1.93 -13.71 5.47
N ARG A 162 3.15 -14.18 5.14
CA ARG A 162 3.65 -15.52 5.48
C ARG A 162 2.81 -16.69 4.94
N GLU A 163 1.82 -16.41 4.08
CA GLU A 163 0.98 -17.44 3.50
C GLU A 163 1.57 -17.92 2.18
N THR A 164 2.05 -19.15 2.20
CA THR A 164 2.49 -19.88 1.02
C THR A 164 1.24 -20.40 0.33
N TYR A 165 0.80 -19.72 -0.74
CA TYR A 165 -0.34 -20.16 -1.55
C TYR A 165 -1.68 -20.19 -0.79
N SER A 166 -2.34 -19.03 -0.73
CA SER A 166 -3.66 -18.91 -0.11
C SER A 166 -4.75 -18.83 -1.19
N PRO A 167 -5.89 -19.55 -1.06
CA PRO A 167 -7.10 -19.25 -1.83
C PRO A 167 -7.69 -17.87 -1.48
N THR A 168 -7.12 -17.21 -0.47
CA THR A 168 -7.50 -15.91 0.04
C THR A 168 -7.28 -14.81 -1.00
N PRO A 169 -8.24 -13.87 -1.17
CA PRO A 169 -8.09 -12.74 -2.08
C PRO A 169 -6.81 -11.94 -1.80
N TRP A 170 -6.11 -11.55 -2.86
CA TRP A 170 -4.86 -10.78 -2.77
C TRP A 170 -4.91 -9.49 -1.97
N ALA A 171 -6.09 -8.87 -1.88
CA ALA A 171 -6.31 -7.70 -1.03
C ALA A 171 -6.13 -8.04 0.46
N GLU A 172 -6.62 -9.19 0.90
CA GLU A 172 -6.52 -9.63 2.29
C GLU A 172 -5.06 -9.90 2.70
N VAL A 173 -4.33 -10.60 1.84
CA VAL A 173 -2.91 -10.88 2.01
C VAL A 173 -2.11 -9.59 2.19
N ALA A 174 -2.33 -8.59 1.31
CA ALA A 174 -1.66 -7.29 1.39
C ALA A 174 -2.12 -6.42 2.58
N PHE A 175 -3.36 -6.62 3.04
CA PHE A 175 -3.89 -5.92 4.20
C PHE A 175 -3.27 -6.45 5.50
N GLN A 176 -3.23 -7.78 5.70
CA GLN A 176 -2.61 -8.43 6.86
C GLN A 176 -1.13 -8.08 6.97
N ALA A 177 -0.46 -8.15 5.83
CA ALA A 177 0.90 -7.69 5.65
C ALA A 177 1.17 -6.28 6.20
N ALA A 178 0.40 -5.28 5.77
CA ALA A 178 0.57 -3.92 6.28
C ALA A 178 0.27 -3.83 7.78
N SER A 179 -0.70 -4.59 8.28
CA SER A 179 -0.97 -4.70 9.72
C SER A 179 0.27 -5.19 10.48
N TYR A 180 0.98 -6.20 9.99
CA TYR A 180 2.22 -6.66 10.62
C TYR A 180 3.29 -5.57 10.66
N VAL A 181 3.48 -4.82 9.56
CA VAL A 181 4.51 -3.78 9.49
C VAL A 181 4.14 -2.58 10.37
N ILE A 182 2.88 -2.13 10.34
CA ILE A 182 2.40 -1.01 11.15
C ILE A 182 2.52 -1.32 12.66
N ASN A 183 2.28 -2.56 13.05
CA ASN A 183 2.39 -3.01 14.44
C ASN A 183 3.80 -3.51 14.82
N ALA A 184 4.78 -3.45 13.92
CA ALA A 184 6.13 -3.93 14.20
C ALA A 184 6.89 -2.97 15.14
N PRO A 185 7.76 -3.50 16.02
CA PRO A 185 8.72 -2.68 16.76
C PRO A 185 9.56 -1.84 15.78
N GLU A 186 9.74 -0.55 16.08
CA GLU A 186 10.51 0.40 15.24
C GLU A 186 9.96 0.58 13.81
N SER A 187 8.71 0.18 13.56
CA SER A 187 8.03 0.27 12.26
C SER A 187 8.81 -0.39 11.12
N THR A 188 9.71 -1.33 11.43
CA THR A 188 10.55 -2.04 10.47
C THR A 188 10.34 -3.53 10.64
N TYR A 189 9.97 -4.21 9.56
CA TYR A 189 9.71 -5.64 9.52
C TYR A 189 10.70 -6.32 8.60
N ILE A 190 11.34 -7.40 9.09
CA ILE A 190 12.28 -8.21 8.30
C ILE A 190 11.87 -9.67 8.40
N ASN A 191 11.77 -10.34 7.26
CA ASN A 191 11.56 -11.78 7.14
C ASN A 191 12.65 -12.37 6.26
N LYS A 192 13.33 -13.40 6.75
CA LYS A 192 14.36 -14.16 6.01
C LYS A 192 13.99 -15.64 5.79
N GLN A 193 12.78 -16.04 6.18
CA GLN A 193 12.32 -17.41 6.07
C GLN A 193 11.61 -17.58 4.73
N GLY A 194 12.29 -18.22 3.78
CA GLY A 194 11.66 -18.73 2.57
C GLY A 194 10.94 -20.05 2.80
N VAL A 195 10.20 -20.48 1.80
CA VAL A 195 9.52 -21.78 1.79
C VAL A 195 10.53 -22.85 1.46
N ASP A 196 10.43 -24.03 2.09
CA ASP A 196 11.30 -25.18 1.80
C ASP A 196 12.82 -24.90 1.92
N GLY A 197 13.20 -23.92 2.74
CA GLY A 197 14.60 -23.54 2.95
C GLY A 197 15.20 -22.68 1.82
N CYS A 198 14.38 -22.21 0.88
CA CYS A 198 14.80 -21.24 -0.12
C CYS A 198 15.28 -19.94 0.52
N GLU A 199 16.30 -19.34 -0.07
CA GLU A 199 16.77 -18.02 0.32
C GLU A 199 15.68 -16.99 0.01
N CYS A 200 15.34 -16.18 1.01
CA CYS A 200 14.35 -15.13 0.89
C CYS A 200 14.77 -13.96 1.79
N LEU A 201 14.52 -12.74 1.32
CA LEU A 201 14.47 -11.56 2.15
C LEU A 201 13.21 -10.80 1.80
N PHE A 202 12.50 -10.38 2.83
CA PHE A 202 11.55 -9.30 2.74
C PHE A 202 11.78 -8.30 3.85
N MET A 203 11.84 -7.05 3.47
CA MET A 203 12.02 -5.94 4.37
C MET A 203 10.98 -4.87 4.07
N ALA A 204 10.29 -4.40 5.11
CA ALA A 204 9.38 -3.29 5.01
C ALA A 204 9.59 -2.27 6.11
N LYS A 205 9.39 -0.99 5.79
CA LYS A 205 9.42 0.11 6.76
C LYS A 205 8.16 0.95 6.61
N ALA A 206 7.38 1.04 7.69
CA ALA A 206 6.26 1.96 7.80
C ALA A 206 6.77 3.33 8.24
N ILE A 207 6.28 4.37 7.56
CA ILE A 207 6.69 5.75 7.72
C ILE A 207 5.41 6.58 7.91
N PRO A 208 5.31 7.43 8.95
CA PRO A 208 4.19 8.35 9.09
C PRO A 208 4.06 9.21 7.85
N MET A 209 2.90 9.20 7.20
CA MET A 209 2.76 9.75 5.85
C MET A 209 3.00 11.26 5.79
N GLU A 210 2.67 11.99 6.85
CA GLU A 210 2.92 13.42 6.99
C GLU A 210 4.42 13.75 6.89
N SER A 211 5.30 12.86 7.35
CA SER A 211 6.75 13.06 7.28
C SER A 211 7.30 12.93 5.86
N CYS A 212 6.58 12.24 4.97
CA CYS A 212 7.00 12.01 3.58
C CYS A 212 6.84 13.24 2.68
N PHE A 213 6.13 14.28 3.15
CA PHE A 213 5.93 15.52 2.39
C PHE A 213 7.05 16.56 2.64
N ASP A 214 8.04 16.23 3.47
CA ASP A 214 9.26 17.00 3.66
C ASP A 214 10.47 16.23 3.08
N ALA A 215 11.17 16.86 2.13
CA ALA A 215 12.31 16.29 1.43
C ALA A 215 13.46 15.89 2.39
N VAL A 216 13.69 16.67 3.46
CA VAL A 216 14.76 16.38 4.42
C VAL A 216 14.45 15.12 5.22
N ASN A 217 13.20 15.00 5.69
CA ASN A 217 12.77 13.84 6.46
C ASN A 217 12.77 12.58 5.62
N ILE A 218 12.22 12.63 4.39
CA ILE A 218 12.18 11.46 3.53
C ILE A 218 13.59 11.01 3.13
N ASP A 219 14.52 11.92 2.83
CA ASP A 219 15.90 11.54 2.53
C ASP A 219 16.58 10.85 3.72
N SER A 220 16.35 11.33 4.95
CA SER A 220 16.84 10.67 6.16
C SER A 220 16.28 9.26 6.31
N VAL A 221 14.98 9.08 6.07
CA VAL A 221 14.32 7.76 6.17
C VAL A 221 14.83 6.81 5.08
N LEU A 222 15.02 7.29 3.85
CA LEU A 222 15.58 6.52 2.75
C LEU A 222 17.01 6.08 3.03
N ALA A 223 17.83 6.97 3.61
CA ALA A 223 19.21 6.65 4.00
C ALA A 223 19.25 5.58 5.11
N GLU A 224 18.41 5.70 6.14
CA GLU A 224 18.29 4.71 7.21
C GLU A 224 17.88 3.34 6.65
N PHE A 225 16.83 3.31 5.84
CA PHE A 225 16.33 2.08 5.22
C PHE A 225 17.37 1.44 4.29
N SER A 226 18.09 2.25 3.50
CA SER A 226 19.17 1.76 2.64
C SER A 226 20.34 1.19 3.43
N ASN A 227 20.70 1.81 4.56
CA ASN A 227 21.74 1.29 5.44
C ASN A 227 21.34 -0.07 6.03
N GLN A 228 20.08 -0.21 6.45
CA GLN A 228 19.56 -1.48 6.95
C GLN A 228 19.55 -2.55 5.84
N LEU A 229 19.05 -2.25 4.64
CA LEU A 229 19.11 -3.17 3.49
C LEU A 229 20.54 -3.65 3.21
N LYS A 230 21.50 -2.74 3.23
CA LYS A 230 22.92 -3.06 3.05
C LYS A 230 23.46 -3.96 4.16
N GLN A 231 23.08 -3.73 5.42
CA GLN A 231 23.47 -4.59 6.54
C GLN A 231 22.85 -5.98 6.43
N GLU A 232 21.59 -6.07 6.03
CA GLU A 232 20.83 -7.32 6.03
C GLU A 232 21.16 -8.24 4.85
N CYS A 233 21.48 -7.68 3.68
CA CYS A 233 21.71 -8.43 2.45
C CYS A 233 22.70 -7.81 1.45
N GLY A 234 23.34 -6.69 1.78
CA GLY A 234 24.29 -6.01 0.87
C GLY A 234 23.64 -5.22 -0.26
N LEU A 235 22.31 -5.11 -0.28
CA LEU A 235 21.58 -4.37 -1.32
C LEU A 235 21.76 -2.86 -1.15
N GLU A 236 22.26 -2.20 -2.20
CA GLU A 236 22.38 -0.73 -2.28
C GLU A 236 21.28 -0.17 -3.20
N LEU A 237 20.11 0.13 -2.64
CA LEU A 237 18.97 0.59 -3.42
C LEU A 237 18.90 2.11 -3.58
N PHE A 238 19.19 2.87 -2.52
CA PHE A 238 19.15 4.33 -2.55
C PHE A 238 20.57 4.89 -2.52
N LYS A 239 20.83 5.90 -3.36
CA LYS A 239 22.13 6.57 -3.35
C LYS A 239 22.16 7.51 -2.15
N ALA A 240 23.12 7.30 -1.25
CA ALA A 240 23.44 8.24 -0.18
C ALA A 240 23.94 9.57 -0.75
#